data_AF-A0A450T6C8-F1
#
_entry.id   AF-A0A450T6C8-F1
#
_cell.length_a   1.000
_cell.length_b   1.000
_cell.length_c   1.000
_cell.angle_alpha   90.00
_cell.angle_beta   90.00
_cell.angle_gamma   90.00
#
_symmetry.space_group_name_H-M   'P 1'
#
loop_
_entity.id
_entity.type
_entity.pdbx_description
1 polymer ?
#
loop_
_entity_poly.entity_id
_entity_poly.type
_entity_poly.pdbx_seq_one_letter_code
_entity_poly.pdbx_strand_id
1 'polypeptide(L)'
;MTATANQPTYEEILHLFQEAHIRSQEDAERRTKETDRRMEETDRRMEETDRRMKETDRRIEENDRLIKETWIQIKETNRQRSQEAERRMEEIDRLKEENDRRKEENDRLKEENDRRKEENDRRKEENDRLIEETRMQIKETDRQMKETDRKILEMNRETSKKIGELGNRLGDFVQEMVRPAVVKLFQAQGIDVREVHPNVSVRRNGEGIEVDLFVVDDRQAIAVECKSHASADDIREHLERLSRFKDFFPRYRDVELMGAMAAMVMPDEVARYAYHQGLYVLTQSGETVKVRNDAAFKPKLW
;
A
#
# COMPACT_ATOMS: atom_id res chain seq x y z
N MET A 1 -139.26 98.48 61.28
CA MET A 1 -138.60 97.82 62.41
C MET A 1 -137.10 97.97 62.24
N THR A 2 -136.58 98.95 62.96
CA THR A 2 -135.17 99.25 63.19
C THR A 2 -134.54 98.11 64.00
N ALA A 3 -133.58 97.38 63.44
CA ALA A 3 -132.67 96.52 64.18
C ALA A 3 -131.32 97.24 64.25
N THR A 4 -131.10 97.80 65.43
CA THR A 4 -129.93 98.48 65.94
C THR A 4 -128.63 97.74 65.63
N ALA A 5 -127.72 98.44 64.94
CA ALA A 5 -126.31 98.09 64.86
C ALA A 5 -125.74 98.06 66.29
N ASN A 6 -125.48 96.86 66.78
CA ASN A 6 -124.91 96.63 68.10
C ASN A 6 -123.49 97.22 68.10
N GLN A 7 -123.31 98.33 68.81
CA GLN A 7 -121.97 98.85 69.09
C GLN A 7 -121.26 97.84 69.99
N PRO A 8 -120.02 97.44 69.66
CA PRO A 8 -119.30 96.48 70.46
C PRO A 8 -119.11 97.03 71.88
N THR A 9 -119.38 96.18 72.86
CA THR A 9 -119.28 96.51 74.29
C THR A 9 -117.82 96.64 74.71
N TYR A 10 -117.57 97.32 75.84
CA TYR A 10 -116.23 97.48 76.40
C TYR A 10 -115.53 96.13 76.63
N GLU A 11 -116.29 95.09 76.99
CA GLU A 11 -115.80 93.70 77.10
C GLU A 11 -115.36 93.10 75.77
N GLU A 12 -116.08 93.37 74.66
CA GLU A 12 -115.71 92.87 73.33
C GLU A 12 -114.43 93.54 72.79
N ILE A 13 -114.21 94.82 73.08
CA ILE A 13 -112.96 95.52 72.73
C ILE A 13 -111.78 95.00 73.56
N LEU A 14 -112.00 94.74 74.86
CA LEU A 14 -110.99 94.12 75.73
C LEU A 14 -110.64 92.71 75.28
N HIS A 15 -111.62 91.88 74.91
CA HIS A 15 -111.40 90.53 74.37
C HIS A 15 -110.60 90.57 73.07
N LEU A 16 -110.91 91.50 72.16
CA LEU A 16 -110.14 91.69 70.91
C LEU A 16 -108.69 92.10 71.18
N PHE A 17 -108.43 92.97 72.16
CA PHE A 17 -107.07 93.35 72.55
C PHE A 17 -106.32 92.19 73.20
N GLN A 18 -107.00 91.38 74.01
CA GLN A 18 -106.44 90.18 74.64
C GLN A 18 -106.12 89.10 73.59
N GLU A 19 -107.03 88.84 72.65
CA GLU A 19 -106.81 87.93 71.52
C GLU A 19 -105.69 88.42 70.59
N ALA A 20 -105.62 89.73 70.31
CA ALA A 20 -104.53 90.29 69.51
C ALA A 20 -103.17 90.19 70.21
N HIS A 21 -103.14 90.39 71.54
CA HIS A 21 -101.92 90.24 72.33
C HIS A 21 -101.47 88.78 72.40
N ILE A 22 -102.40 87.85 72.63
CA ILE A 22 -102.13 86.40 72.64
C ILE A 22 -101.66 85.94 71.26
N ARG A 23 -102.34 86.32 70.17
CA ARG A 23 -101.90 86.00 68.80
C ARG A 23 -100.53 86.59 68.48
N SER A 24 -100.26 87.83 68.92
CA SER A 24 -98.94 88.44 68.72
C SER A 24 -97.83 87.71 69.48
N GLN A 25 -98.11 87.20 70.68
CA GLN A 25 -97.14 86.39 71.43
C GLN A 25 -96.98 85.01 70.83
N GLU A 26 -98.06 84.36 70.40
CA GLU A 26 -98.03 83.06 69.74
C GLU A 26 -97.31 83.12 68.38
N ASP A 27 -97.50 84.19 67.60
CA ASP A 27 -96.79 84.43 66.35
C ASP A 27 -95.30 84.76 66.59
N ALA A 28 -94.99 85.50 67.65
CA ALA A 28 -93.61 85.73 68.06
C ALA A 28 -92.94 84.41 68.48
N GLU A 29 -93.58 83.58 69.30
CA GLU A 29 -93.07 82.26 69.66
C GLU A 29 -92.94 81.30 68.47
N ARG A 30 -93.91 81.32 67.53
CA ARG A 30 -93.82 80.53 66.29
C ARG A 30 -92.63 80.95 65.45
N ARG A 31 -92.43 82.26 65.27
CA ARG A 31 -91.28 82.80 64.55
C ARG A 31 -89.99 82.41 65.22
N THR A 32 -89.89 82.53 66.55
CA THR A 32 -88.70 82.13 67.31
C THR A 32 -88.39 80.64 67.11
N LYS A 33 -89.39 79.75 67.27
CA LYS A 33 -89.24 78.31 67.02
C LYS A 33 -88.87 77.98 65.57
N GLU A 34 -89.37 78.75 64.60
CA GLU A 34 -89.05 78.57 63.19
C GLU A 34 -87.61 79.03 62.89
N THR A 35 -87.16 80.15 63.48
CA THR A 35 -85.75 80.56 63.41
C THR A 35 -84.84 79.56 64.09
N ASP A 36 -85.19 79.02 65.25
CA ASP A 36 -84.38 78.01 65.95
C ASP A 36 -84.27 76.72 65.11
N ARG A 37 -85.37 76.25 64.51
CA ARG A 37 -85.34 75.11 63.59
C ARG A 37 -84.49 75.37 62.35
N ARG A 38 -84.57 76.57 61.78
CA ARG A 38 -83.71 76.97 60.64
C ARG A 38 -82.24 77.03 61.05
N MET A 39 -81.95 77.47 62.26
CA MET A 39 -80.60 77.52 62.81
C MET A 39 -80.05 76.10 63.00
N GLU A 40 -80.82 75.19 63.61
CA GLU A 40 -80.47 73.76 63.74
C GLU A 40 -80.30 73.05 62.39
N GLU A 41 -81.13 73.38 61.40
CA GLU A 41 -81.01 72.83 60.04
C GLU A 41 -79.75 73.37 59.35
N THR A 42 -79.42 74.64 59.55
CA THR A 42 -78.20 75.26 59.03
C THR A 42 -76.96 74.66 59.69
N ASP A 43 -76.98 74.45 61.00
CA ASP A 43 -75.90 73.80 61.75
C ASP A 43 -75.71 72.35 61.31
N ARG A 44 -76.80 71.57 61.14
CA ARG A 44 -76.72 70.21 60.59
C ARG A 44 -76.14 70.18 59.19
N ARG A 45 -76.54 71.12 58.33
CA ARG A 45 -76.03 71.22 56.96
C ARG A 45 -74.56 71.65 56.93
N MET A 46 -74.15 72.50 57.87
CA MET A 46 -72.75 72.88 58.05
C MET A 46 -71.92 71.68 58.53
N GLU A 47 -72.40 70.92 59.51
CA GLU A 47 -71.75 69.67 59.95
C GLU A 47 -71.64 68.63 58.83
N GLU A 48 -72.69 68.47 58.02
CA GLU A 48 -72.67 67.54 56.87
C GLU A 48 -71.65 68.00 55.83
N THR A 49 -71.58 69.31 55.57
CA THR A 49 -70.60 69.90 54.65
C THR A 49 -69.18 69.68 55.18
N ASP A 50 -68.93 69.89 56.47
CA ASP A 50 -67.66 69.61 57.13
C ASP A 50 -67.27 68.14 57.06
N ARG A 51 -68.23 67.21 57.23
CA ARG A 51 -67.97 65.77 57.07
C ARG A 51 -67.60 65.42 55.63
N ARG A 52 -68.32 65.96 54.64
CA ARG A 52 -68.04 65.73 53.21
C ARG A 52 -66.69 66.34 52.80
N MET A 53 -66.33 67.48 53.36
CA MET A 53 -65.02 68.09 53.15
C MET A 53 -63.90 67.22 53.72
N LYS A 54 -64.04 66.76 54.97
CA LYS A 54 -63.09 65.80 55.60
C LYS A 54 -62.98 64.48 54.82
N GLU A 55 -64.08 63.98 54.27
CA GLU A 55 -64.06 62.77 53.44
C GLU A 55 -63.35 63.01 52.10
N THR A 56 -63.57 64.18 51.48
CA THR A 56 -62.89 64.59 50.26
C THR A 56 -61.39 64.73 50.48
N ASP A 57 -60.98 65.36 51.59
CA ASP A 57 -59.58 65.49 51.96
C ASP A 57 -58.91 64.12 52.14
N ARG A 58 -59.58 63.18 52.84
CA ARG A 58 -59.06 61.80 52.97
C ARG A 58 -58.90 61.10 51.62
N ARG A 59 -59.86 61.26 50.70
CA ARG A 59 -59.79 60.66 49.36
C ARG A 59 -58.66 61.27 48.53
N ILE A 60 -58.40 62.58 48.67
CA ILE A 60 -57.26 63.24 48.02
C ILE A 60 -55.96 62.68 48.59
N GLU A 61 -55.83 62.57 49.91
CA GLU A 61 -54.64 61.98 50.54
C GLU A 61 -54.40 60.52 50.11
N GLU A 62 -55.46 59.72 50.00
CA GLU A 62 -55.38 58.33 49.54
C GLU A 62 -54.95 58.25 48.07
N ASN A 63 -55.55 59.07 47.20
CA ASN A 63 -55.14 59.17 45.80
C ASN A 63 -53.67 59.61 45.66
N ASP A 64 -53.22 60.59 46.45
CA ASP A 64 -51.83 61.04 46.46
C ASP A 64 -50.87 59.91 46.88
N ARG A 65 -51.28 59.07 47.83
CA ARG A 65 -50.49 57.88 48.23
C ARG A 65 -50.43 56.86 47.10
N LEU A 66 -51.57 56.53 46.47
CA LEU A 66 -51.63 55.57 45.36
C LEU A 66 -50.83 56.05 44.15
N ILE A 67 -50.87 57.35 43.84
CA ILE A 67 -50.06 57.95 42.77
C ILE A 67 -48.57 57.80 43.08
N LYS A 68 -48.14 58.07 44.32
CA LYS A 68 -46.74 57.89 44.74
C LYS A 68 -46.30 56.43 44.63
N GLU A 69 -47.12 55.50 45.10
CA GLU A 69 -46.83 54.06 45.04
C GLU A 69 -46.73 53.58 43.59
N THR A 70 -47.68 53.98 42.74
CA THR A 70 -47.66 53.65 41.30
C THR A 70 -46.42 54.24 40.62
N TRP A 71 -46.02 55.47 40.97
CA TRP A 71 -44.79 56.07 40.47
C TRP A 71 -43.53 55.28 40.86
N ILE A 72 -43.47 54.80 42.11
CA ILE A 72 -42.36 53.96 42.59
C ILE A 72 -42.33 52.64 41.80
N GLN A 73 -43.47 51.98 41.64
CA GLN A 73 -43.57 50.72 40.88
C GLN A 73 -43.17 50.90 39.41
N ILE A 74 -43.62 51.98 38.76
CA ILE A 74 -43.23 52.31 37.38
C ILE A 74 -41.71 52.52 37.30
N LYS A 75 -41.14 53.28 38.25
CA LYS A 75 -39.70 53.54 38.29
C LYS A 75 -38.89 52.25 38.48
N GLU A 76 -39.32 51.39 39.40
CA GLU A 76 -38.71 50.07 39.66
C GLU A 76 -38.78 49.19 38.41
N THR A 77 -39.96 49.08 37.79
CA THR A 77 -40.19 48.28 36.58
C THR A 77 -39.35 48.78 35.42
N ASN A 78 -39.29 50.09 35.21
CA ASN A 78 -38.47 50.68 34.14
C ASN A 78 -36.98 50.45 34.38
N ARG A 79 -36.52 50.55 35.64
CA ARG A 79 -35.14 50.23 36.02
C ARG A 79 -34.80 48.77 35.75
N GLN A 80 -35.67 47.84 36.14
CA GLN A 80 -35.48 46.40 35.89
C GLN A 80 -35.44 46.08 34.40
N ARG A 81 -36.38 46.62 33.61
CA ARG A 81 -36.40 46.45 32.15
C ARG A 81 -35.15 47.02 31.49
N SER A 82 -34.66 48.17 31.95
CA SER A 82 -33.42 48.76 31.45
C SER A 82 -32.22 47.86 31.73
N GLN A 83 -32.10 47.33 32.95
CA GLN A 83 -31.02 46.42 33.33
C GLN A 83 -31.09 45.09 32.57
N GLU A 84 -32.29 44.56 32.35
CA GLU A 84 -32.48 43.33 31.59
C GLU A 84 -32.14 43.53 30.10
N ALA A 85 -32.53 44.67 29.53
CA ALA A 85 -32.18 45.03 28.16
C ALA A 85 -30.65 45.17 27.99
N GLU A 86 -29.96 45.76 28.97
CA GLU A 86 -28.51 45.90 28.99
C GLU A 86 -27.81 44.53 29.05
N ARG A 87 -28.23 43.64 29.96
CA ARG A 87 -27.69 42.26 30.04
C ARG A 87 -27.91 41.47 28.76
N ARG A 88 -29.10 41.59 28.14
CA ARG A 88 -29.39 40.92 26.86
C ARG A 88 -28.50 41.46 25.75
N MET A 89 -28.20 42.76 25.75
CA MET A 89 -27.27 43.34 24.78
C MET A 89 -25.85 42.79 24.96
N GLU A 90 -25.35 42.74 26.20
CA GLU A 90 -24.04 42.15 26.50
C GLU A 90 -23.93 40.66 26.13
N GLU A 91 -25.03 39.90 26.26
CA GLU A 91 -25.08 38.51 25.82
C GLU A 91 -25.04 38.39 24.29
N ILE A 92 -25.80 39.23 23.58
CA ILE A 92 -25.78 39.29 22.11
C ILE A 92 -24.38 39.62 21.60
N ASP A 93 -23.69 40.59 22.21
CA ASP A 93 -22.36 40.99 21.78
C ASP A 93 -21.32 39.89 22.04
N ARG A 94 -21.39 39.19 23.18
CA ARG A 94 -20.58 37.99 23.44
C ARG A 94 -20.81 36.89 22.40
N LEU A 95 -22.06 36.61 22.07
CA LEU A 95 -22.40 35.59 21.06
C LEU A 95 -21.93 35.99 19.66
N LYS A 96 -21.92 37.27 19.32
CA LYS A 96 -21.36 37.75 18.05
C LYS A 96 -19.84 37.53 18.01
N GLU A 97 -19.13 37.94 19.07
CA GLU A 97 -17.68 37.71 19.15
C GLU A 97 -17.33 36.23 19.05
N GLU A 98 -18.07 35.36 19.72
CA GLU A 98 -17.85 33.90 19.63
C GLU A 98 -18.08 33.38 18.21
N ASN A 99 -19.15 33.83 17.54
CA ASN A 99 -19.42 33.44 16.16
C ASN A 99 -18.35 33.94 15.19
N ASP A 100 -17.82 35.14 15.39
CA ASP A 100 -16.76 35.67 14.54
C ASP A 100 -15.46 34.90 14.74
N ARG A 101 -15.09 34.57 15.98
CA ARG A 101 -13.96 33.66 16.27
C ARG A 101 -14.13 32.29 15.62
N ARG A 102 -15.33 31.71 15.70
CA ARG A 102 -15.63 30.41 15.06
C ARG A 102 -15.54 30.46 13.54
N LYS A 103 -15.92 31.58 12.91
CA LYS A 103 -15.75 31.76 11.47
C LYS A 103 -14.27 31.82 11.09
N GLU A 104 -13.48 32.61 11.82
CA GLU A 104 -12.03 32.68 11.59
C GLU A 104 -11.35 31.32 11.75
N GLU A 105 -11.74 30.54 12.76
CA GLU A 105 -11.22 29.19 12.96
C GLU A 105 -11.59 28.25 11.80
N ASN A 106 -12.83 28.29 11.34
CA ASN A 106 -13.28 27.50 10.19
C ASN A 106 -12.53 27.87 8.91
N ASP A 107 -12.29 29.16 8.67
CA ASP A 107 -11.54 29.63 7.52
C ASP A 107 -10.08 29.14 7.56
N ARG A 108 -9.43 29.19 8.73
CA ARG A 108 -8.08 28.62 8.92
C ARG A 108 -8.04 27.12 8.69
N LEU A 109 -9.00 26.37 9.22
CA LEU A 109 -9.10 24.92 9.02
C LEU A 109 -9.32 24.57 7.55
N LYS A 110 -10.07 25.40 6.81
CA LYS A 110 -10.27 25.22 5.38
C LYS A 110 -8.97 25.43 4.60
N GLU A 111 -8.24 26.50 4.88
CA GLU A 111 -6.92 26.73 4.28
C GLU A 111 -5.93 25.60 4.58
N GLU A 112 -5.90 25.11 5.82
CA GLU A 112 -5.03 23.99 6.19
C GLU A 112 -5.38 22.71 5.41
N ASN A 113 -6.66 22.41 5.28
CA ASN A 113 -7.12 21.25 4.50
C ASN A 113 -6.78 21.38 3.01
N ASP A 114 -6.92 22.58 2.43
CA ASP A 114 -6.55 22.84 1.05
C ASP A 114 -5.03 22.63 0.84
N ARG A 115 -4.19 23.14 1.76
CA ARG A 115 -2.74 22.91 1.72
C ARG A 115 -2.38 21.43 1.85
N ARG A 116 -3.01 20.70 2.77
CA ARG A 116 -2.79 19.24 2.93
C ARG A 116 -3.21 18.46 1.69
N LYS A 117 -4.25 18.91 0.98
CA LYS A 117 -4.70 18.29 -0.26
C LYS A 117 -3.66 18.49 -1.36
N GLU A 118 -3.16 19.72 -1.54
CA GLU A 118 -2.09 20.00 -2.50
C GLU A 118 -0.81 19.20 -2.21
N GLU A 119 -0.41 19.09 -0.94
CA GLU A 119 0.75 18.29 -0.56
C GLU A 119 0.56 16.81 -0.91
N ASN A 120 -0.62 16.25 -0.64
CA ASN A 120 -0.94 14.87 -0.98
C ASN A 120 -0.93 14.63 -2.49
N ASP A 121 -1.42 15.59 -3.27
CA ASP A 121 -1.43 15.49 -4.73
C ASP A 121 0.02 15.53 -5.28
N ARG A 122 0.88 16.42 -4.75
CA ARG A 122 2.32 16.43 -5.08
C ARG A 122 3.02 15.11 -4.73
N ARG A 123 2.74 14.55 -3.55
CA ARG A 123 3.30 13.26 -3.13
C ARG A 123 2.85 12.10 -4.01
N LYS A 124 1.61 12.13 -4.52
CA LYS A 124 1.14 11.14 -5.49
C LYS A 124 1.89 11.26 -6.81
N GLU A 125 2.05 12.46 -7.34
CA GLU A 125 2.82 12.68 -8.57
C GLU A 125 4.28 12.23 -8.43
N GLU A 126 4.91 12.48 -7.28
CA GLU A 126 6.27 12.01 -7.00
C GLU A 126 6.34 10.47 -6.94
N ASN A 127 5.39 9.83 -6.26
CA ASN A 127 5.31 8.37 -6.21
C ASN A 127 5.10 7.77 -7.61
N ASP A 128 4.25 8.35 -8.44
CA ASP A 128 4.00 7.89 -9.81
C ASP A 128 5.27 7.98 -10.66
N ARG A 129 6.06 9.06 -10.51
CA ARG A 129 7.37 9.20 -11.17
C ARG A 129 8.36 8.13 -10.72
N LEU A 130 8.43 7.87 -9.41
CA LEU A 130 9.33 6.85 -8.84
C LEU A 130 8.97 5.44 -9.33
N ILE A 131 7.66 5.13 -9.42
CA ILE A 131 7.17 3.87 -9.97
C ILE A 131 7.60 3.71 -11.43
N GLU A 132 7.49 4.77 -12.24
CA GLU A 132 7.88 4.72 -13.65
C GLU A 132 9.40 4.57 -13.82
N GLU A 133 10.20 5.28 -13.02
CA GLU A 133 11.66 5.12 -13.00
C GLU A 133 12.06 3.69 -12.62
N THR A 134 11.42 3.13 -11.58
CA THR A 134 11.65 1.75 -11.14
C THR A 134 11.32 0.75 -12.25
N ARG A 135 10.21 0.95 -12.98
CA ARG A 135 9.84 0.09 -14.12
C ARG A 135 10.88 0.14 -15.24
N MET A 136 11.42 1.33 -15.54
CA MET A 136 12.46 1.48 -16.54
C MET A 136 13.75 0.77 -16.13
N GLN A 137 14.17 0.89 -14.87
CA GLN A 137 15.34 0.20 -14.34
C GLN A 137 15.19 -1.34 -14.37
N ILE A 138 14.01 -1.85 -14.00
CA ILE A 138 13.71 -3.29 -14.10
C ILE A 138 13.81 -3.78 -15.55
N LYS A 139 13.26 -3.04 -16.50
CA LYS A 139 13.29 -3.39 -17.92
C LYS A 139 14.71 -3.41 -18.48
N GLU A 140 15.53 -2.44 -18.08
CA GLU A 140 16.95 -2.40 -18.47
C GLU A 140 17.72 -3.57 -17.86
N THR A 141 17.44 -3.90 -16.60
CA THR A 141 18.07 -5.04 -15.91
C THR A 141 17.72 -6.37 -16.60
N ASP A 142 16.45 -6.59 -16.95
CA ASP A 142 16.01 -7.79 -17.69
C ASP A 142 16.70 -7.89 -19.06
N ARG A 143 16.91 -6.76 -19.74
CA ARG A 143 17.66 -6.73 -21.01
C ARG A 143 19.13 -7.11 -20.82
N GLN A 144 19.79 -6.57 -19.81
CA GLN A 144 21.20 -6.89 -19.50
C GLN A 144 21.39 -8.34 -19.08
N MET A 145 20.43 -8.91 -18.32
CA MET A 145 20.44 -10.33 -17.97
C MET A 145 20.33 -11.22 -19.21
N LYS A 146 19.36 -10.95 -20.11
CA LYS A 146 19.22 -11.70 -21.36
C LYS A 146 20.46 -11.64 -22.25
N GLU A 147 21.12 -10.49 -22.31
CA GLU A 147 22.38 -10.35 -23.04
C GLU A 147 23.51 -11.16 -22.39
N THR A 148 23.58 -11.15 -21.06
CA THR A 148 24.56 -11.92 -20.29
C THR A 148 24.37 -13.43 -20.50
N ASP A 149 23.13 -13.92 -20.40
CA ASP A 149 22.80 -15.32 -20.64
C ASP A 149 23.20 -15.77 -22.06
N ARG A 150 22.96 -14.91 -23.06
CA ARG A 150 23.36 -15.17 -24.44
C ARG A 150 24.88 -15.28 -24.57
N LYS A 151 25.63 -14.35 -23.96
CA LYS A 151 27.11 -14.38 -23.96
C LYS A 151 27.66 -15.61 -23.27
N ILE A 152 27.07 -16.03 -22.16
CA ILE A 152 27.45 -17.27 -21.45
C ILE A 152 27.22 -18.48 -22.35
N LEU A 153 26.07 -18.57 -23.02
CA LEU A 153 25.77 -19.69 -23.92
C LEU A 153 26.74 -19.76 -25.11
N GLU A 154 27.09 -18.61 -25.68
CA GLU A 154 28.05 -18.50 -26.78
C GLU A 154 29.46 -18.90 -26.31
N MET A 155 29.92 -18.37 -25.18
CA MET A 155 31.20 -18.71 -24.58
C MET A 155 31.31 -20.21 -24.24
N ASN A 156 30.24 -20.81 -23.72
CA ASN A 156 30.21 -22.25 -23.43
C ASN A 156 30.34 -23.07 -24.71
N ARG A 157 29.64 -22.70 -25.79
CA ARG A 157 29.75 -23.40 -27.08
C ARG A 157 31.16 -23.31 -27.65
N GLU A 158 31.76 -22.13 -27.62
CA GLU A 158 33.13 -21.93 -28.10
C GLU A 158 34.14 -22.72 -27.25
N THR A 159 33.96 -22.70 -25.93
CA THR A 159 34.80 -23.45 -24.99
C THR A 159 34.69 -24.95 -25.22
N SER A 160 33.47 -25.50 -25.35
CA SER A 160 33.27 -26.91 -25.67
C SER A 160 33.93 -27.30 -26.99
N LYS A 161 33.83 -26.45 -28.03
CA LYS A 161 34.50 -26.68 -29.31
C LYS A 161 36.03 -26.72 -29.16
N LYS A 162 36.61 -25.72 -28.48
CA LYS A 162 38.06 -25.66 -28.22
C LYS A 162 38.55 -26.85 -27.40
N ILE A 163 37.79 -27.29 -26.39
CA ILE A 163 38.12 -28.49 -25.60
C ILE A 163 38.09 -29.74 -26.48
N GLY A 164 37.09 -29.89 -27.35
CA GLY A 164 37.03 -30.99 -28.31
C GLY A 164 38.23 -31.01 -29.28
N GLU A 165 38.59 -29.85 -29.83
CA GLU A 165 39.77 -29.69 -30.70
C GLU A 165 41.08 -30.05 -29.96
N LEU A 166 41.22 -29.66 -28.69
CA LEU A 166 42.36 -30.07 -27.86
C LEU A 166 42.38 -31.58 -27.62
N GLY A 167 41.22 -32.19 -27.35
CA GLY A 167 41.10 -33.64 -27.19
C GLY A 167 41.59 -34.41 -28.42
N ASN A 168 41.18 -33.97 -29.62
CA ASN A 168 41.62 -34.56 -30.89
C ASN A 168 43.13 -34.43 -31.08
N ARG A 169 43.69 -33.24 -30.83
CA ARG A 169 45.15 -33.00 -30.95
C ARG A 169 45.98 -33.84 -29.97
N LEU A 170 45.43 -34.19 -28.81
CA LEU A 170 46.08 -35.11 -27.89
C LEU A 170 46.08 -36.55 -28.44
N GLY A 171 45.02 -36.96 -29.15
CA GLY A 171 44.98 -38.21 -29.90
C GLY A 171 46.07 -38.27 -30.98
N ASP A 172 46.15 -37.23 -31.82
CA ASP A 172 47.18 -37.10 -32.87
C ASP A 172 48.60 -37.18 -32.28
N PHE A 173 48.82 -36.58 -31.09
CA PHE A 173 50.10 -36.65 -30.40
C PHE A 173 50.47 -38.07 -29.99
N VAL A 174 49.50 -38.87 -29.49
CA VAL A 174 49.74 -40.28 -29.17
C VAL A 174 50.07 -41.06 -30.43
N GLN A 175 49.34 -40.82 -31.52
CA GLN A 175 49.61 -41.45 -32.81
C GLN A 175 51.04 -41.18 -33.29
N GLU A 176 51.47 -39.92 -33.30
CA GLU A 176 52.82 -39.54 -33.74
C GLU A 176 53.92 -40.06 -32.81
N MET A 177 53.63 -40.26 -31.51
CA MET A 177 54.55 -40.94 -30.59
C MET A 177 54.68 -42.45 -30.89
N VAL A 178 53.60 -43.12 -31.29
CA VAL A 178 53.57 -44.57 -31.55
C VAL A 178 54.17 -44.90 -32.92
N ARG A 179 53.83 -44.12 -33.94
CA ARG A 179 54.19 -44.33 -35.35
C ARG A 179 55.67 -44.68 -35.61
N PRO A 180 56.68 -43.99 -35.06
CA PRO A 180 58.09 -44.28 -35.36
C PRO A 180 58.60 -45.59 -34.76
N ALA A 181 57.94 -46.11 -33.71
CA ALA A 181 58.38 -47.32 -32.99
C ALA A 181 57.59 -48.57 -33.39
N VAL A 182 56.38 -48.40 -33.92
CA VAL A 182 55.37 -49.47 -34.02
C VAL A 182 55.83 -50.69 -34.84
N VAL A 183 56.57 -50.49 -35.93
CA VAL A 183 57.13 -51.60 -36.74
C VAL A 183 58.10 -52.44 -35.92
N LYS A 184 59.08 -51.79 -35.29
CA LYS A 184 60.10 -52.47 -34.48
C LYS A 184 59.46 -53.21 -33.30
N LEU A 185 58.42 -52.62 -32.70
CA LEU A 185 57.69 -53.24 -31.59
C LEU A 185 57.02 -54.56 -32.04
N PHE A 186 56.29 -54.56 -33.16
CA PHE A 186 55.62 -55.77 -33.62
C PHE A 186 56.59 -56.81 -34.21
N GLN A 187 57.67 -56.39 -34.87
CA GLN A 187 58.74 -57.29 -35.29
C GLN A 187 59.40 -58.00 -34.10
N ALA A 188 59.61 -57.31 -32.98
CA ALA A 188 60.10 -57.91 -31.75
C ALA A 188 59.09 -58.92 -31.13
N GLN A 189 57.81 -58.84 -31.49
CA GLN A 189 56.78 -59.84 -31.15
C GLN A 189 56.70 -60.98 -32.18
N GLY A 190 57.60 -61.01 -33.17
CA GLY A 190 57.62 -62.04 -34.21
C GLY A 190 56.64 -61.83 -35.36
N ILE A 191 56.12 -60.61 -35.53
CA ILE A 191 55.21 -60.26 -36.63
C ILE A 191 56.00 -59.58 -37.76
N ASP A 192 55.97 -60.15 -38.97
CA ASP A 192 56.69 -59.60 -40.13
C ASP A 192 55.87 -58.50 -40.80
N VAL A 193 55.86 -57.31 -40.20
CA VAL A 193 55.29 -56.09 -40.77
C VAL A 193 56.36 -55.08 -41.12
N ARG A 194 56.13 -54.26 -42.15
CA ARG A 194 57.17 -53.36 -42.71
C ARG A 194 56.67 -51.96 -43.00
N GLU A 195 55.40 -51.81 -43.31
CA GLU A 195 54.79 -50.53 -43.67
C GLU A 195 53.90 -50.01 -42.55
N VAL A 196 53.84 -48.68 -42.41
CA VAL A 196 52.90 -47.98 -41.52
C VAL A 196 52.11 -46.97 -42.33
N HIS A 197 50.82 -47.19 -42.41
CA HIS A 197 49.87 -46.29 -43.05
C HIS A 197 49.06 -45.57 -41.96
N PRO A 198 49.29 -44.27 -41.71
CA PRO A 198 48.50 -43.51 -40.76
C PRO A 198 47.13 -43.12 -41.34
N ASN A 199 46.14 -42.94 -40.47
CA ASN A 199 44.82 -42.37 -40.79
C ASN A 199 44.12 -43.10 -41.94
N VAL A 200 44.15 -44.43 -41.90
CA VAL A 200 43.53 -45.26 -42.94
C VAL A 200 42.03 -45.25 -42.72
N SER A 201 41.31 -44.64 -43.65
CA SER A 201 39.85 -44.51 -43.57
C SER A 201 39.14 -44.86 -44.89
N VAL A 202 37.97 -45.48 -44.78
CA VAL A 202 37.05 -45.74 -45.90
C VAL A 202 35.63 -45.43 -45.44
N ARG A 203 34.85 -44.78 -46.30
CA ARG A 203 33.43 -44.49 -46.06
C ARG A 203 32.57 -45.03 -47.21
N ARG A 204 31.52 -45.79 -46.90
CA ARG A 204 30.58 -46.40 -47.86
C ARG A 204 29.17 -46.42 -47.27
N ASN A 205 28.16 -46.04 -48.05
CA ASN A 205 26.73 -46.11 -47.67
C ASN A 205 26.39 -45.45 -46.31
N GLY A 206 27.05 -44.35 -45.96
CA GLY A 206 26.83 -43.64 -44.70
C GLY A 206 27.65 -44.16 -43.51
N GLU A 207 28.23 -45.36 -43.62
CA GLU A 207 29.09 -45.98 -42.63
C GLU A 207 30.57 -45.79 -42.99
N GLY A 208 31.46 -45.85 -42.01
CA GLY A 208 32.89 -45.72 -42.24
C GLY A 208 33.72 -46.35 -41.14
N ILE A 209 34.95 -46.71 -41.51
CA ILE A 209 35.96 -47.22 -40.60
C ILE A 209 37.20 -46.34 -40.76
N GLU A 210 37.80 -45.98 -39.63
CA GLU A 210 39.06 -45.24 -39.54
C GLU A 210 39.98 -45.94 -38.55
N VAL A 211 41.22 -46.18 -38.94
CA VAL A 211 42.27 -46.77 -38.11
C VAL A 211 43.45 -45.80 -38.07
N ASP A 212 43.86 -45.43 -36.86
CA ASP A 212 44.89 -44.41 -36.66
C ASP A 212 46.23 -44.83 -37.22
N LEU A 213 46.66 -46.07 -36.98
CA LEU A 213 47.85 -46.65 -37.60
C LEU A 213 47.54 -48.06 -38.11
N PHE A 214 47.71 -48.28 -39.40
CA PHE A 214 47.63 -49.59 -40.02
C PHE A 214 49.02 -50.07 -40.38
N VAL A 215 49.50 -51.08 -39.66
CA VAL A 215 50.87 -51.62 -39.78
C VAL A 215 50.79 -52.93 -40.53
N VAL A 216 51.46 -53.07 -41.67
CA VAL A 216 51.15 -54.17 -42.61
C VAL A 216 52.36 -54.62 -43.42
N ASP A 217 52.25 -55.86 -43.90
CA ASP A 217 53.02 -56.45 -45.01
C ASP A 217 52.08 -57.39 -45.81
N ASP A 218 52.60 -58.25 -46.69
CA ASP A 218 51.77 -59.07 -47.58
C ASP A 218 50.92 -60.12 -46.86
N ARG A 219 51.32 -60.54 -45.64
CA ARG A 219 50.66 -61.63 -44.89
C ARG A 219 49.98 -61.22 -43.60
N GLN A 220 50.54 -60.24 -42.89
CA GLN A 220 50.10 -59.87 -41.55
C GLN A 220 49.84 -58.37 -41.46
N ALA A 221 48.83 -58.00 -40.66
CA ALA A 221 48.53 -56.61 -40.37
C ALA A 221 48.13 -56.41 -38.92
N ILE A 222 48.40 -55.22 -38.39
CA ILE A 222 47.88 -54.75 -37.12
C ILE A 222 47.18 -53.41 -37.36
N ALA A 223 45.90 -53.34 -37.01
CA ALA A 223 45.18 -52.08 -36.90
C ALA A 223 45.31 -51.56 -35.45
N VAL A 224 45.81 -50.34 -35.30
CA VAL A 224 46.11 -49.71 -34.01
C VAL A 224 45.22 -48.50 -33.81
N GLU A 225 44.52 -48.45 -32.68
CA GLU A 225 43.86 -47.24 -32.16
C GLU A 225 44.78 -46.52 -31.18
N CYS A 226 44.81 -45.18 -31.24
CA CYS A 226 45.60 -44.31 -30.39
C CYS A 226 44.69 -43.39 -29.56
N LYS A 227 44.83 -43.43 -28.23
CA LYS A 227 44.10 -42.51 -27.33
C LYS A 227 45.03 -41.83 -26.35
N SER A 228 44.76 -40.56 -26.06
CA SER A 228 45.40 -39.87 -24.92
C SER A 228 45.02 -40.53 -23.59
N HIS A 229 43.75 -40.92 -23.45
CA HIS A 229 43.26 -41.73 -22.34
C HIS A 229 42.32 -42.81 -22.86
N ALA A 230 42.67 -44.08 -22.64
CA ALA A 230 41.82 -45.20 -23.05
C ALA A 230 40.75 -45.52 -22.00
N SER A 231 39.54 -45.79 -22.47
CA SER A 231 38.40 -46.30 -21.70
C SER A 231 37.97 -47.68 -22.20
N ALA A 232 37.11 -48.37 -21.45
CA ALA A 232 36.55 -49.65 -21.90
C ALA A 232 35.63 -49.50 -23.13
N ASP A 233 35.00 -48.33 -23.31
CA ASP A 233 34.21 -48.02 -24.52
C ASP A 233 35.10 -47.90 -25.74
N ASP A 234 36.26 -47.22 -25.66
CA ASP A 234 37.21 -47.15 -26.77
C ASP A 234 37.66 -48.55 -27.22
N ILE A 235 37.88 -49.47 -26.26
CA ILE A 235 38.20 -50.86 -26.59
C ILE A 235 37.04 -51.52 -27.35
N ARG A 236 35.78 -51.36 -26.88
CA ARG A 236 34.61 -51.94 -27.54
C ARG A 236 34.43 -51.41 -28.97
N GLU A 237 34.56 -50.09 -29.15
CA GLU A 237 34.48 -49.45 -30.46
C GLU A 237 35.56 -49.97 -31.40
N HIS A 238 36.80 -50.12 -30.91
CA HIS A 238 37.87 -50.67 -31.73
C HIS A 238 37.66 -52.15 -32.09
N LEU A 239 37.10 -52.96 -31.19
CA LEU A 239 36.74 -54.35 -31.49
C LEU A 239 35.63 -54.44 -32.56
N GLU A 240 34.62 -53.58 -32.49
CA GLU A 240 33.58 -53.50 -33.52
C GLU A 240 34.20 -53.12 -34.88
N ARG A 241 35.10 -52.13 -34.86
CA ARG A 241 35.83 -51.70 -36.05
C ARG A 241 36.64 -52.84 -36.68
N LEU A 242 37.40 -53.58 -35.89
CA LEU A 242 38.18 -54.72 -36.36
C LEU A 242 37.29 -55.80 -36.98
N SER A 243 36.12 -56.07 -36.38
CA SER A 243 35.17 -57.08 -36.85
C SER A 243 34.62 -56.82 -38.25
N ARG A 244 34.61 -55.55 -38.67
CA ARG A 244 34.08 -55.09 -39.96
C ARG A 244 35.19 -54.63 -40.91
N PHE A 245 36.46 -54.63 -40.47
CA PHE A 245 37.56 -54.02 -41.22
C PHE A 245 37.68 -54.60 -42.64
N LYS A 246 37.64 -55.93 -42.79
CA LYS A 246 37.80 -56.60 -44.09
C LYS A 246 36.66 -56.34 -45.07
N ASP A 247 35.47 -56.00 -44.58
CA ASP A 247 34.34 -55.59 -45.44
C ASP A 247 34.61 -54.23 -46.10
N PHE A 248 35.25 -53.32 -45.35
CA PHE A 248 35.62 -51.98 -45.83
C PHE A 248 36.94 -52.00 -46.64
N PHE A 249 37.85 -52.92 -46.33
CA PHE A 249 39.12 -53.11 -47.03
C PHE A 249 39.28 -54.51 -47.66
N PRO A 250 38.53 -54.85 -48.73
CA PRO A 250 38.58 -56.17 -49.36
C PRO A 250 39.97 -56.60 -49.85
N ARG A 251 40.86 -55.64 -50.13
CA ARG A 251 42.25 -55.91 -50.54
C ARG A 251 43.08 -56.61 -49.46
N TYR A 252 42.64 -56.57 -48.20
CA TYR A 252 43.30 -57.21 -47.06
C TYR A 252 42.50 -58.41 -46.52
N ARG A 253 41.59 -58.99 -47.31
CA ARG A 253 40.72 -60.08 -46.87
C ARG A 253 41.49 -61.30 -46.39
N ASP A 254 42.58 -61.63 -47.08
CA ASP A 254 43.41 -62.81 -46.81
C ASP A 254 44.59 -62.51 -45.85
N VAL A 255 44.70 -61.27 -45.38
CA VAL A 255 45.72 -60.87 -44.41
C VAL A 255 45.31 -61.30 -43.00
N GLU A 256 46.27 -61.78 -42.22
CA GLU A 256 46.09 -62.06 -40.79
C GLU A 256 46.01 -60.72 -40.02
N LEU A 257 44.79 -60.22 -39.82
CA LEU A 257 44.54 -58.95 -39.15
C LEU A 257 44.49 -59.12 -37.64
N MET A 258 45.33 -58.38 -36.94
CA MET A 258 45.37 -58.24 -35.49
C MET A 258 44.97 -56.83 -35.08
N GLY A 259 44.63 -56.66 -33.81
CA GLY A 259 44.28 -55.36 -33.23
C GLY A 259 45.24 -54.92 -32.14
N ALA A 260 45.39 -53.61 -31.98
CA ALA A 260 46.15 -53.03 -30.88
C ALA A 260 45.50 -51.75 -30.34
N MET A 261 45.58 -51.58 -29.03
CA MET A 261 45.25 -50.33 -28.36
C MET A 261 46.52 -49.66 -27.86
N ALA A 262 46.79 -48.47 -28.35
CA ALA A 262 47.82 -47.59 -27.84
C ALA A 262 47.21 -46.46 -27.03
N ALA A 263 47.74 -46.21 -25.83
CA ALA A 263 47.36 -45.01 -25.10
C ALA A 263 48.47 -44.43 -24.24
N MET A 264 48.41 -43.11 -24.06
CA MET A 264 49.28 -42.41 -23.11
C MET A 264 48.88 -42.78 -21.67
N VAL A 265 47.58 -42.74 -21.36
CA VAL A 265 47.03 -43.23 -20.10
C VAL A 265 46.08 -44.40 -20.37
N MET A 266 46.40 -45.56 -19.80
CA MET A 266 45.54 -46.74 -19.86
C MET A 266 45.43 -47.35 -18.46
N PRO A 267 44.26 -47.21 -17.79
CA PRO A 267 44.03 -47.85 -16.50
C PRO A 267 44.26 -49.37 -16.57
N ASP A 268 44.74 -49.97 -15.48
CA ASP A 268 45.10 -51.39 -15.45
C ASP A 268 43.93 -52.33 -15.75
N GLU A 269 42.70 -51.95 -15.38
CA GLU A 269 41.50 -52.70 -15.73
C GLU A 269 41.16 -52.63 -17.23
N VAL A 270 41.35 -51.47 -17.85
CA VAL A 270 41.15 -51.27 -19.29
C VAL A 270 42.22 -52.03 -20.08
N ALA A 271 43.47 -51.97 -19.65
CA ALA A 271 44.58 -52.73 -20.24
C ALA A 271 44.36 -54.24 -20.14
N ARG A 272 43.93 -54.74 -18.98
CA ARG A 272 43.57 -56.16 -18.80
C ARG A 272 42.39 -56.56 -19.68
N TYR A 273 41.39 -55.70 -19.80
CA TYR A 273 40.26 -55.94 -20.69
C TYR A 273 40.71 -56.05 -22.15
N ALA A 274 41.50 -55.09 -22.65
CA ALA A 274 42.05 -55.13 -24.01
C ALA A 274 42.90 -56.39 -24.26
N TYR A 275 43.76 -56.76 -23.30
CA TYR A 275 44.53 -58.00 -23.33
C TYR A 275 43.62 -59.24 -23.49
N HIS A 276 42.58 -59.36 -22.68
CA HIS A 276 41.66 -60.50 -22.74
C HIS A 276 40.81 -60.55 -24.02
N GLN A 277 40.62 -59.41 -24.69
CA GLN A 277 39.97 -59.34 -26.00
C GLN A 277 40.92 -59.69 -27.16
N GLY A 278 42.18 -60.05 -26.85
CA GLY A 278 43.18 -60.45 -27.83
C GLY A 278 43.84 -59.27 -28.55
N LEU A 279 43.83 -58.06 -27.95
CA LEU A 279 44.52 -56.89 -28.47
C LEU A 279 45.92 -56.76 -27.89
N TYR A 280 46.86 -56.32 -28.72
CA TYR A 280 48.12 -55.79 -28.22
C TYR A 280 47.86 -54.49 -27.46
N VAL A 281 48.54 -54.30 -26.34
CA VAL A 281 48.42 -53.14 -25.46
C VAL A 281 49.72 -52.37 -25.50
N LEU A 282 49.69 -51.20 -26.10
CA LEU A 282 50.84 -50.31 -26.23
C LEU A 282 50.70 -49.16 -25.22
N THR A 283 51.72 -48.98 -24.38
CA THR A 283 51.73 -47.92 -23.35
C THR A 283 53.03 -47.14 -23.40
N GLN A 284 53.00 -45.89 -22.93
CA GLN A 284 54.20 -45.09 -22.75
C GLN A 284 55.21 -45.78 -21.81
N SER A 285 56.48 -45.69 -22.15
CA SER A 285 57.62 -46.17 -21.36
C SER A 285 58.80 -45.22 -21.50
N GLY A 286 58.92 -44.28 -20.55
CA GLY A 286 59.88 -43.18 -20.66
C GLY A 286 59.59 -42.30 -21.88
N GLU A 287 60.58 -42.09 -22.72
CA GLU A 287 60.48 -41.34 -23.99
C GLU A 287 59.98 -42.20 -25.16
N THR A 288 59.62 -43.46 -24.93
CA THR A 288 59.26 -44.44 -25.97
C THR A 288 57.93 -45.15 -25.69
N VAL A 289 57.55 -46.07 -26.57
CA VAL A 289 56.37 -46.94 -26.42
C VAL A 289 56.83 -48.38 -26.23
N LYS A 290 56.11 -49.15 -25.39
CA LYS A 290 56.35 -50.59 -25.21
C LYS A 290 55.06 -51.39 -25.38
N VAL A 291 55.21 -52.67 -25.74
CA VAL A 291 54.14 -53.67 -25.64
C VAL A 291 54.06 -54.12 -24.18
N ARG A 292 52.86 -54.05 -23.58
CA ARG A 292 52.61 -54.47 -22.19
C ARG A 292 52.28 -55.96 -22.08
N ASN A 293 51.83 -56.59 -23.16
CA ASN A 293 51.50 -58.02 -23.19
C ASN A 293 52.71 -58.87 -22.80
N ASP A 294 52.46 -59.97 -22.08
CA ASP A 294 53.47 -60.95 -21.70
C ASP A 294 53.67 -62.01 -22.80
N ALA A 295 54.63 -62.92 -22.59
CA ALA A 295 54.94 -63.99 -23.54
C ALA A 295 53.82 -65.05 -23.66
N ALA A 296 52.85 -65.08 -22.75
CA ALA A 296 51.71 -66.01 -22.79
C ALA A 296 50.56 -65.48 -23.66
N PHE A 297 50.59 -64.19 -24.00
CA PHE A 297 49.58 -63.53 -24.81
C PHE A 297 49.43 -64.18 -26.19
N LYS A 298 48.18 -64.30 -26.64
CA LYS A 298 47.82 -64.75 -27.99
C LYS A 298 46.93 -63.71 -28.65
N PRO A 299 47.35 -63.09 -29.75
CA PRO A 299 46.51 -62.11 -30.44
C PRO A 299 45.30 -62.80 -31.07
N LYS A 300 44.16 -62.10 -31.09
CA LYS A 300 42.99 -62.52 -31.85
C LYS A 300 43.18 -62.09 -33.31
N LEU A 301 42.88 -63.02 -34.22
CA LEU A 301 42.79 -62.75 -35.65
C LEU A 301 41.35 -62.36 -36.01
N TRP A 302 41.22 -61.34 -36.86
CA TRP A 302 39.95 -60.77 -37.34
C TRP A 302 39.78 -60.99 -38.85
#